data_AF-A0A484X0U8-F1
#
_entry.id   AF-A0A484X0U8-F1
#
_cell.length_a   1.000
_cell.length_b   1.000
_cell.length_c   1.000
_cell.angle_alpha   90.00
_cell.angle_beta   90.00
_cell.angle_gamma   90.00
#
_symmetry.space_group_name_H-M   'P 1'
#
loop_
_entity.id
_entity.type
_entity.pdbx_description
1 polymer ?
#
loop_
_entity_poly.entity_id
_entity_poly.type
_entity_poly.pdbx_seq_one_letter_code
_entity_poly.pdbx_strand_id
1 'polypeptide(L)'
;MRTGSDDVALMTGEVVDRQTGQVIALNDLSQGNYEVTVDVGQSFATRRDATVKSLLSMLALIPPGTPKHDLVSSMILDNMDGEGMDDLKEYNRNQLLLSGVIKPRTPEEQQMVEQAKQQQASQPDPAMVAAQGQLLAGQAELQKAQNEQAAIQVKAFQAQTDAQVAAANVVKILASADSQQKSDIREALKLLGQFQQQQGDNARADAELVLKSQAQGHAQRMDISSILQNQLSNNHSSN
;
A
#
# COMPACT_ATOMS: atom_id res chain seq x y z
N MET A 1 27.26 -5.09 42.66
CA MET A 1 27.26 -6.45 43.26
C MET A 1 27.57 -6.27 44.74
N ARG A 2 26.54 -6.29 45.60
CA ARG A 2 26.71 -6.14 47.05
C ARG A 2 26.78 -7.56 47.61
N THR A 3 27.97 -7.97 48.00
CA THR A 3 28.26 -9.27 48.62
C THR A 3 27.57 -9.33 49.98
N GLY A 4 26.51 -10.13 50.08
CA GLY A 4 25.86 -10.48 51.35
C GLY A 4 26.75 -11.48 52.09
N SER A 5 27.38 -11.02 53.17
CA SER A 5 27.93 -11.91 54.19
C SER A 5 26.76 -12.26 55.10
N ASP A 6 26.10 -13.38 54.82
CA ASP A 6 25.00 -13.87 55.65
C ASP A 6 25.60 -14.59 56.87
N ASP A 7 25.74 -13.86 57.98
CA ASP A 7 26.08 -14.45 59.27
C ASP A 7 24.85 -15.14 59.86
N VAL A 8 24.96 -16.45 60.08
CA VAL A 8 23.88 -17.26 60.66
C VAL A 8 23.94 -17.12 62.18
N ALA A 9 23.00 -16.35 62.75
CA ALA A 9 22.82 -16.23 64.20
C ALA A 9 21.68 -17.12 64.70
N LEU A 10 21.88 -17.78 65.84
CA LEU A 10 20.85 -18.57 66.53
C LEU A 10 19.70 -17.65 66.98
N MET A 11 18.53 -17.74 66.35
CA MET A 11 17.37 -16.86 66.61
C MET A 11 16.80 -16.97 68.03
N THR A 12 17.00 -18.10 68.71
CA THR A 12 16.52 -18.33 70.09
C THR A 12 17.66 -18.88 70.92
N GLY A 13 18.19 -18.05 71.83
CA GLY A 13 19.10 -18.47 72.88
C GLY A 13 18.60 -17.91 74.21
N GLU A 14 18.62 -18.73 75.25
CA GLU A 14 18.34 -18.29 76.63
C GLU A 14 19.63 -18.40 77.42
N VAL A 15 19.98 -17.34 78.17
CA VAL A 15 21.16 -17.33 79.04
C VAL A 15 20.70 -17.03 80.46
N VAL A 16 21.21 -17.79 81.42
CA VAL A 16 20.92 -17.57 82.84
C VAL A 16 21.84 -16.48 83.37
N ASP A 17 21.26 -15.38 83.84
CA ASP A 17 22.00 -14.31 84.50
C ASP A 17 22.56 -14.82 85.83
N ARG A 18 23.89 -14.83 85.95
CA ARG A 18 24.62 -15.40 87.09
C ARG A 18 24.45 -14.60 88.39
N GLN A 19 23.91 -13.38 88.34
CA GLN A 19 23.69 -12.56 89.52
C GLN A 19 22.28 -12.67 90.08
N THR A 20 21.28 -12.87 89.22
CA THR A 20 19.86 -12.85 89.59
C THR A 20 19.19 -14.22 89.49
N GLY A 21 19.84 -15.20 88.83
CA GLY A 21 19.31 -16.55 88.62
C GLY A 21 18.12 -16.60 87.66
N GLN A 22 17.80 -15.49 86.99
CA GLN A 22 16.69 -15.41 86.04
C GLN A 22 17.16 -15.77 84.63
N VAL A 23 16.28 -16.46 83.90
CA VAL A 23 16.52 -16.82 82.50
C VAL A 23 16.18 -15.60 81.64
N ILE A 24 17.19 -15.02 80.99
CA ILE A 24 17.01 -13.89 80.08
C ILE A 24 17.17 -14.38 78.63
N ALA A 25 16.28 -13.93 77.74
CA ALA A 25 16.37 -14.22 76.32
C ALA A 25 17.57 -13.43 75.73
N LEU A 26 18.49 -14.12 75.06
CA LEU A 26 19.68 -13.56 74.44
C LEU A 26 19.33 -12.68 73.22
N ASN A 27 18.29 -13.06 72.48
CA ASN A 27 17.82 -12.36 71.28
C ASN A 27 16.34 -11.99 71.45
N ASP A 28 16.10 -10.76 71.92
CA ASP A 28 14.76 -10.20 72.05
C ASP A 28 14.37 -9.47 70.75
N LEU A 29 13.60 -10.16 69.89
CA LEU A 29 13.07 -9.61 68.63
C LEU A 29 12.02 -8.51 68.87
N SER A 30 11.54 -8.30 70.10
CA SER A 30 10.57 -7.24 70.41
C SER A 30 11.15 -5.82 70.37
N GLN A 31 12.49 -5.70 70.43
CA GLN A 31 13.20 -4.41 70.35
C GLN A 31 13.61 -4.03 68.92
N GLY A 32 13.39 -4.92 67.94
CA GLY A 32 13.70 -4.67 66.53
C GLY A 32 12.64 -3.81 65.86
N ASN A 33 13.05 -2.68 65.28
CA ASN A 33 12.18 -1.92 64.38
C ASN A 33 12.20 -2.58 63.00
N TYR A 34 11.10 -3.26 62.64
CA TYR A 34 10.93 -3.88 61.34
C TYR A 34 10.11 -2.97 60.43
N GLU A 35 10.66 -2.60 59.28
CA GLU A 35 9.90 -1.95 58.22
C GLU A 35 9.16 -3.03 57.43
N VAL A 36 7.85 -3.16 57.64
CA VAL A 36 6.98 -4.06 56.88
C VAL A 36 6.29 -3.22 55.80
N THR A 37 6.83 -3.25 54.59
CA THR A 37 6.14 -2.65 53.43
C THR A 37 5.13 -3.66 52.90
N VAL A 38 3.84 -3.40 53.14
CA VAL A 38 2.74 -4.21 52.58
C VAL A 38 2.25 -3.53 51.30
N ASP A 39 2.56 -4.11 50.14
CA ASP A 39 1.97 -3.70 48.87
C ASP A 39 0.63 -4.42 48.67
N VAL A 40 -0.46 -3.67 48.71
CA VAL A 40 -1.82 -4.18 48.44
C VAL A 40 -2.19 -3.91 46.99
N GLY A 41 -1.97 -4.90 46.14
CA GLY A 41 -2.49 -4.91 44.78
C GLY A 41 -3.97 -5.28 44.71
N GLN A 42 -4.59 -5.06 43.55
CA GLN A 42 -5.93 -5.55 43.25
C GLN A 42 -6.02 -7.07 43.51
N SER A 43 -7.03 -7.50 44.28
CA SER A 43 -7.25 -8.91 44.57
C SER A 43 -7.70 -9.63 43.31
N PHE A 44 -6.94 -10.62 42.86
CA PHE A 44 -7.31 -11.53 41.77
C PHE A 44 -7.79 -12.86 42.34
N ALA A 45 -8.86 -13.42 41.77
CA ALA A 45 -9.35 -14.73 42.20
C ALA A 45 -8.38 -15.84 41.80
N THR A 46 -7.74 -15.73 40.62
CA THR A 46 -6.76 -16.71 40.13
C THR A 46 -5.55 -16.04 39.46
N ARG A 47 -4.46 -16.82 39.28
CA ARG A 47 -3.31 -16.38 38.48
C ARG A 47 -3.70 -16.09 37.01
N ARG A 48 -4.71 -16.79 36.47
CA ARG A 48 -5.21 -16.55 35.10
C ARG A 48 -5.92 -15.20 34.99
N ASP A 49 -6.67 -14.79 36.00
CA ASP A 49 -7.30 -13.47 35.99
C ASP A 49 -6.26 -12.34 36.01
N ALA A 50 -5.17 -12.55 36.76
CA ALA A 50 -4.05 -11.63 36.80
C ALA A 50 -3.35 -11.52 35.44
N THR A 51 -3.13 -12.64 34.74
CA THR A 51 -2.52 -12.63 33.40
C THR A 51 -3.45 -12.00 32.36
N VAL A 52 -4.74 -12.33 32.36
CA VAL A 52 -5.73 -11.72 31.45
C VAL A 52 -5.76 -10.20 31.60
N LYS A 53 -5.76 -9.68 32.83
CA LYS A 53 -5.76 -8.23 33.06
C LYS A 53 -4.47 -7.54 32.60
N SER A 54 -3.32 -8.19 32.82
CA SER A 54 -2.03 -7.70 32.32
C SER A 54 -2.01 -7.67 30.79
N LEU A 55 -2.50 -8.73 30.15
CA LEU A 55 -2.58 -8.84 28.69
C LEU A 55 -3.58 -7.84 28.09
N LEU A 56 -4.72 -7.58 28.73
CA LEU A 56 -5.67 -6.55 28.32
C LEU A 56 -5.04 -5.15 28.39
N SER A 57 -4.25 -4.88 29.43
CA SER A 57 -3.51 -3.61 29.56
C SER A 57 -2.48 -3.47 28.43
N MET A 58 -1.79 -4.56 28.09
CA MET A 58 -0.85 -4.61 26.97
C MET A 58 -1.57 -4.45 25.62
N LEU A 59 -2.75 -5.05 25.45
CA LEU A 59 -3.54 -4.96 24.22
C LEU A 59 -3.95 -3.52 23.92
N ALA A 60 -4.33 -2.75 24.95
CA ALA A 60 -4.68 -1.34 24.82
C ALA A 60 -3.53 -0.44 24.30
N LEU A 61 -2.27 -0.88 24.48
CA LEU A 61 -1.07 -0.18 24.00
C LEU A 61 -0.70 -0.56 22.55
N ILE A 62 -1.23 -1.67 22.03
CA ILE A 62 -0.86 -2.19 20.72
C ILE A 62 -1.92 -1.74 19.69
N PRO A 63 -1.51 -1.16 18.55
CA PRO A 63 -2.46 -0.79 17.51
C PRO A 63 -3.23 -2.01 16.96
N PRO A 64 -4.55 -1.87 16.71
CA PRO A 64 -5.36 -2.92 16.10
C PRO A 64 -4.86 -3.24 14.69
N GLY A 65 -4.95 -4.51 14.28
CA GLY A 65 -4.52 -4.99 12.96
C GLY A 65 -3.02 -5.27 12.83
N THR A 66 -2.26 -5.21 13.93
CA THR A 66 -0.86 -5.65 13.93
C THR A 66 -0.75 -7.12 14.34
N PRO A 67 0.24 -7.89 13.84
CA PRO A 67 0.44 -9.29 14.25
C PRO A 67 0.61 -9.47 15.77
N LYS A 68 1.12 -8.44 16.46
CA LYS A 68 1.28 -8.43 17.91
C LYS A 68 -0.06 -8.30 18.63
N HIS A 69 -1.00 -7.54 18.07
CA HIS A 69 -2.35 -7.40 18.61
C HIS A 69 -3.08 -8.75 18.59
N ASP A 70 -2.97 -9.47 17.48
CA ASP A 70 -3.66 -10.75 17.31
C ASP A 70 -3.06 -11.83 18.21
N LEU A 71 -1.73 -11.82 18.39
CA LEU A 71 -1.04 -12.71 19.33
C LEU A 71 -1.46 -12.45 20.79
N VAL A 72 -1.51 -11.18 21.22
CA VAL A 72 -1.92 -10.86 22.60
C VAL A 72 -3.39 -11.20 22.81
N SER A 73 -4.24 -10.96 21.81
CA SER A 73 -5.65 -11.34 21.82
C SER A 73 -5.83 -12.86 21.94
N SER A 74 -5.00 -13.65 21.24
CA SER A 74 -5.04 -15.11 21.36
C SER A 74 -4.63 -15.58 22.76
N MET A 75 -3.59 -14.97 23.35
CA MET A 75 -3.17 -15.31 24.70
C MET A 75 -4.24 -14.95 25.73
N ILE A 76 -5.01 -13.89 25.53
CA ILE A 76 -6.15 -13.55 26.37
C ILE A 76 -7.21 -14.64 26.28
N LEU A 77 -7.61 -15.02 25.06
CA LEU A 77 -8.60 -16.08 24.83
C LEU A 77 -8.16 -17.42 25.44
N ASP A 78 -6.88 -17.79 25.31
CA ASP A 78 -6.33 -19.02 25.90
C ASP A 78 -6.43 -19.03 27.43
N ASN A 79 -6.24 -17.87 28.08
CA ASN A 79 -6.29 -17.73 29.55
C ASN A 79 -7.69 -17.46 30.10
N MET A 80 -8.69 -17.16 29.26
CA MET A 80 -10.07 -16.99 29.68
C MET A 80 -10.74 -18.36 29.89
N ASP A 81 -11.30 -18.56 31.08
CA ASP A 81 -12.11 -19.72 31.41
C ASP A 81 -13.59 -19.38 31.18
N GLY A 82 -14.26 -20.14 30.30
CA GLY A 82 -15.66 -19.95 29.96
C GLY A 82 -16.22 -21.13 29.17
N GLU A 83 -17.42 -21.58 29.52
CA GLU A 83 -18.12 -22.63 28.78
C GLU A 83 -18.46 -22.14 27.36
N GLY A 84 -18.16 -22.95 26.34
CA GLY A 84 -18.39 -22.61 24.94
C GLY A 84 -17.32 -21.72 24.28
N MET A 85 -16.21 -21.43 24.97
CA MET A 85 -15.08 -20.71 24.37
C MET A 85 -14.12 -21.61 23.58
N ASP A 86 -14.22 -22.93 23.70
CA ASP A 86 -13.28 -23.87 23.12
C ASP A 86 -13.24 -23.79 21.58
N ASP A 87 -14.41 -23.73 20.93
CA ASP A 87 -14.52 -23.56 19.47
C ASP A 87 -13.88 -22.25 19.00
N LEU A 88 -14.04 -21.17 19.78
CA LEU A 88 -13.45 -19.87 19.46
C LEU A 88 -11.93 -19.89 19.60
N LYS A 89 -11.41 -20.57 20.63
CA LYS A 89 -9.96 -20.75 20.83
C LYS A 89 -9.35 -21.54 19.68
N GLU A 90 -9.98 -22.64 19.29
CA GLU A 90 -9.53 -23.48 18.19
C GLU A 90 -9.56 -22.72 16.85
N TYR A 91 -10.66 -22.02 16.56
CA TYR A 91 -10.78 -21.20 15.36
C TYR A 91 -9.71 -20.11 15.29
N ASN A 92 -9.55 -19.34 16.37
CA ASN A 92 -8.56 -18.27 16.42
C ASN A 92 -7.13 -18.80 16.27
N ARG A 93 -6.83 -19.95 16.89
CA ARG A 93 -5.53 -20.59 16.79
C ARG A 93 -5.24 -21.10 15.37
N ASN A 94 -6.20 -21.71 14.71
CA ASN A 94 -6.07 -22.14 13.32
C ASN A 94 -5.82 -20.97 12.37
N GLN A 95 -6.51 -19.84 12.55
CA GLN A 95 -6.21 -18.61 11.79
C GLN A 95 -4.78 -18.10 12.02
N LEU A 96 -4.33 -18.08 13.27
CA LEU A 96 -2.99 -17.59 13.63
C LEU A 96 -1.87 -18.54 13.19
N LEU A 97 -2.19 -19.83 13.07
CA LEU A 97 -1.32 -20.86 12.54
C LEU A 97 -1.14 -20.70 11.02
N LEU A 98 -2.25 -20.53 10.29
CA LEU A 98 -2.24 -20.33 8.84
C LEU A 98 -1.58 -19.01 8.44
N SER A 99 -1.73 -17.96 9.25
CA SER A 99 -1.04 -16.67 9.04
C SER A 99 0.43 -16.69 9.46
N GLY A 100 0.91 -17.78 10.07
CA GLY A 100 2.31 -17.93 10.48
C GLY A 100 2.73 -17.11 11.71
N VAL A 101 1.78 -16.47 12.40
CA VAL A 101 2.04 -15.70 13.64
C VAL A 101 2.38 -16.64 14.80
N ILE A 102 1.75 -17.82 14.85
CA ILE A 102 2.00 -18.84 15.86
C ILE A 102 2.65 -20.07 15.22
N LYS A 103 3.59 -20.69 15.95
CA LYS A 103 4.25 -21.94 15.50
C LYS A 103 3.39 -23.16 15.86
N PRO A 104 3.30 -24.16 14.97
CA PRO A 104 2.62 -25.42 15.26
C PRO A 104 3.29 -26.14 16.44
N ARG A 105 2.47 -26.65 17.36
CA ARG A 105 2.90 -27.44 18.52
C ARG A 105 2.58 -28.91 18.36
N THR A 106 1.48 -29.25 17.69
CA THR A 106 1.08 -30.65 17.46
C THR A 106 1.48 -31.14 16.06
N PRO A 107 1.61 -32.46 15.85
CA PRO A 107 1.87 -33.05 14.53
C PRO A 107 0.77 -32.73 13.50
N GLU A 108 -0.49 -32.62 13.95
CA GLU A 108 -1.64 -32.28 13.11
C GLU A 108 -1.56 -30.83 12.60
N GLU A 109 -1.23 -29.89 13.50
CA GLU A 109 -1.00 -28.48 13.15
C GLU A 109 0.17 -28.34 12.15
N GLN A 110 1.22 -29.16 12.29
CA GLN A 110 2.35 -29.16 11.35
C GLN A 110 1.92 -29.62 9.95
N GLN A 111 1.14 -30.69 9.84
CA GLN A 111 0.62 -31.15 8.56
C GLN A 111 -0.30 -30.12 7.90
N MET A 112 -1.12 -29.43 8.70
CA MET A 112 -2.00 -28.37 8.21
C MET A 112 -1.19 -27.18 7.63
N VAL A 113 -0.15 -26.74 8.32
CA VAL A 113 0.74 -25.68 7.82
C VAL A 113 1.48 -26.13 6.57
N GLU A 114 1.96 -27.36 6.52
CA GLU A 114 2.68 -27.89 5.38
C GLU A 114 1.77 -28.03 4.15
N GLN A 115 0.54 -28.50 4.33
CA GLN A 115 -0.48 -28.51 3.27
C GLN A 115 -0.84 -27.09 2.82
N ALA A 116 -1.04 -26.16 3.76
CA ALA A 116 -1.35 -24.77 3.43
C ALA A 116 -0.21 -24.10 2.66
N LYS A 117 1.05 -24.37 3.03
CA LYS A 117 2.24 -23.90 2.30
C LYS A 117 2.34 -24.50 0.90
N GLN A 118 2.04 -25.80 0.75
CA GLN A 118 2.03 -26.46 -0.56
C GLN A 118 0.90 -25.95 -1.47
N GLN A 119 -0.27 -25.64 -0.90
CA GLN A 119 -1.37 -25.00 -1.62
C GLN A 119 -1.05 -23.55 -2.01
N GLN A 120 -0.41 -22.78 -1.12
CA GLN A 120 0.06 -21.42 -1.45
C GLN A 120 1.20 -21.43 -2.48
N ALA A 121 2.08 -22.43 -2.48
CA ALA A 121 3.08 -22.59 -3.54
C ALA A 121 2.46 -22.94 -4.90
N SER A 122 1.23 -23.47 -4.90
CA SER A 122 0.47 -23.83 -6.11
C SER A 122 -0.50 -22.73 -6.56
N GLN A 123 -0.79 -21.74 -5.71
CA GLN A 123 -1.58 -20.56 -6.03
C GLN A 123 -0.61 -19.45 -6.45
N PRO A 124 -0.70 -18.93 -7.69
CA PRO A 124 0.13 -17.79 -8.08
C PRO A 124 -0.16 -16.63 -7.12
N ASP A 125 0.90 -16.12 -6.49
CA ASP A 125 0.85 -15.07 -5.48
C ASP A 125 -0.04 -13.90 -6.00
N PRO A 126 -1.08 -13.44 -5.27
CA PRO A 126 -2.01 -12.42 -5.76
C PRO A 126 -1.31 -11.14 -6.24
N ALA A 127 -0.18 -10.80 -5.63
CA ALA A 127 0.68 -9.71 -6.09
C ALA A 127 1.30 -9.97 -7.48
N MET A 128 1.68 -11.21 -7.76
CA MET A 128 2.21 -11.63 -9.06
C MET A 128 1.11 -11.70 -10.14
N VAL A 129 -0.10 -12.14 -9.79
CA VAL A 129 -1.26 -12.12 -10.69
C VAL A 129 -1.66 -10.69 -11.04
N ALA A 130 -1.66 -9.77 -10.06
CA ALA A 130 -1.93 -8.36 -10.29
C ALA A 130 -0.86 -7.72 -11.21
N ALA A 131 0.42 -8.02 -10.99
CA ALA A 131 1.51 -7.57 -11.85
C ALA A 131 1.39 -8.13 -13.28
N GLN A 132 1.00 -9.40 -13.42
CA GLN A 132 0.75 -10.03 -14.72
C GLN A 132 -0.45 -9.39 -15.42
N GLY A 133 -1.51 -9.03 -14.68
CA GLY A 133 -2.66 -8.30 -15.21
C GLY A 133 -2.31 -6.91 -15.74
N GLN A 134 -1.47 -6.16 -15.03
CA GLN A 134 -0.97 -4.86 -15.50
C GLN A 134 -0.10 -4.99 -16.75
N LEU A 135 0.74 -6.02 -16.81
CA LEU A 135 1.59 -6.30 -17.97
C LEU A 135 0.77 -6.70 -19.20
N LEU A 136 -0.27 -7.54 -19.02
CA LEU A 136 -1.23 -7.88 -20.06
C LEU A 136 -2.03 -6.66 -20.54
N ALA A 137 -2.45 -5.79 -19.62
CA ALA A 137 -3.12 -4.54 -19.98
C ALA A 137 -2.21 -3.64 -20.83
N GLY A 138 -0.93 -3.52 -20.46
CA GLY A 138 0.07 -2.80 -21.26
C GLY A 138 0.28 -3.40 -22.65
N GLN A 139 0.34 -4.73 -22.76
CA GLN A 139 0.43 -5.40 -24.07
C GLN A 139 -0.84 -5.21 -24.90
N ALA A 140 -2.02 -5.23 -24.29
CA ALA A 140 -3.28 -4.99 -24.97
C ALA A 140 -3.34 -3.55 -25.53
N GLU A 141 -2.84 -2.56 -24.79
CA GLU A 141 -2.74 -1.17 -25.27
C GLU A 141 -1.80 -1.07 -26.48
N LEU A 142 -0.64 -1.73 -26.42
CA LEU A 142 0.30 -1.78 -27.55
C LEU A 142 -0.32 -2.46 -28.78
N GLN A 143 -1.05 -3.55 -28.60
CA GLN A 143 -1.72 -4.24 -29.71
C GLN A 143 -2.87 -3.42 -30.28
N LYS A 144 -3.61 -2.69 -29.44
CA LYS A 144 -4.64 -1.76 -29.88
C LYS A 144 -4.02 -0.61 -30.70
N ALA A 145 -2.91 -0.05 -30.26
CA ALA A 145 -2.18 0.97 -31.01
C ALA A 145 -1.69 0.45 -32.37
N GLN A 146 -1.16 -0.79 -32.43
CA GLN A 146 -0.79 -1.42 -33.69
C GLN A 146 -1.98 -1.63 -34.63
N ASN A 147 -3.11 -2.11 -34.10
CA ASN A 147 -4.34 -2.31 -34.87
C ASN A 147 -4.88 -0.98 -35.39
N GLU A 148 -4.81 0.09 -34.59
CA GLU A 148 -5.22 1.42 -35.00
C GLU A 148 -4.30 1.99 -36.10
N GLN A 149 -2.98 1.78 -35.98
CA GLN A 149 -2.02 2.14 -37.03
C GLN A 149 -2.30 1.38 -38.34
N ALA A 150 -2.58 0.09 -38.27
CA ALA A 150 -2.96 -0.71 -39.43
C ALA A 150 -4.28 -0.21 -40.05
N ALA A 151 -5.28 0.10 -39.22
CA ALA A 151 -6.55 0.66 -39.68
C ALA A 151 -6.39 2.03 -40.35
N ILE A 152 -5.50 2.89 -39.84
CA ILE A 152 -5.16 4.18 -40.46
C ILE A 152 -4.50 3.96 -41.83
N GLN A 153 -3.56 3.02 -41.95
CA GLN A 153 -2.93 2.69 -43.24
C GLN A 153 -3.95 2.19 -44.26
N VAL A 154 -4.85 1.30 -43.84
CA VAL A 154 -5.93 0.79 -44.72
C VAL A 154 -6.84 1.93 -45.18
N LYS A 155 -7.24 2.83 -44.27
CA LYS A 155 -8.04 4.01 -44.62
C LYS A 155 -7.30 4.95 -45.56
N ALA A 156 -6.00 5.16 -45.36
CA ALA A 156 -5.18 5.98 -46.24
C ALA A 156 -5.07 5.37 -47.65
N PHE A 157 -4.86 4.05 -47.74
CA PHE A 157 -4.81 3.33 -49.02
C PHE A 157 -6.17 3.36 -49.74
N GLN A 158 -7.27 3.19 -49.01
CA GLN A 158 -8.61 3.30 -49.57
C GLN A 158 -8.85 4.72 -50.10
N ALA A 159 -8.54 5.76 -49.33
CA ALA A 159 -8.69 7.15 -49.76
C ALA A 159 -7.83 7.47 -51.00
N GLN A 160 -6.62 6.91 -51.09
CA GLN A 160 -5.77 7.05 -52.27
C GLN A 160 -6.37 6.35 -53.50
N THR A 161 -6.92 5.15 -53.31
CA THR A 161 -7.58 4.39 -54.37
C THR A 161 -8.84 5.12 -54.86
N ASP A 162 -9.66 5.62 -53.95
CA ASP A 162 -10.86 6.39 -54.26
C ASP A 162 -10.50 7.69 -55.01
N ALA A 163 -9.41 8.36 -54.63
CA ALA A 163 -8.90 9.53 -55.34
C ALA A 163 -8.45 9.19 -56.78
N GLN A 164 -7.78 8.05 -56.99
CA GLN A 164 -7.38 7.59 -58.33
C GLN A 164 -8.59 7.23 -59.19
N VAL A 165 -9.59 6.55 -58.62
CA VAL A 165 -10.84 6.22 -59.30
C VAL A 165 -11.60 7.49 -59.68
N ALA A 166 -11.69 8.46 -58.76
CA ALA A 166 -12.30 9.76 -59.03
C ALA A 166 -11.56 10.50 -60.16
N ALA A 167 -10.22 10.53 -60.14
CA ALA A 167 -9.42 11.14 -61.20
C ALA A 167 -9.65 10.45 -62.56
N ALA A 168 -9.66 9.12 -62.59
CA ALA A 168 -9.94 8.35 -63.80
C ALA A 168 -11.35 8.61 -64.35
N ASN A 169 -12.34 8.72 -63.46
CA ASN A 169 -13.71 9.09 -63.83
C ASN A 169 -13.78 10.51 -64.41
N VAL A 170 -13.07 11.48 -63.83
CA VAL A 170 -12.97 12.85 -64.38
C VAL A 170 -12.37 12.84 -65.78
N VAL A 171 -11.30 12.09 -66.01
CA VAL A 171 -10.68 11.95 -67.34
C VAL A 171 -11.65 11.30 -68.33
N LYS A 172 -12.38 10.25 -67.92
CA LYS A 172 -13.38 9.60 -68.76
C LYS A 172 -14.52 10.55 -69.14
N ILE A 173 -15.06 11.29 -68.18
CA ILE A 173 -16.12 12.28 -68.40
C ILE A 173 -15.63 13.37 -69.36
N LEU A 174 -14.41 13.88 -69.17
CA LEU A 174 -13.83 14.89 -70.04
C LEU A 174 -13.57 14.36 -71.48
N ALA A 175 -13.23 13.08 -71.62
CA ALA A 175 -13.07 12.46 -72.93
C ALA A 175 -14.42 12.29 -73.66
N SER A 176 -15.47 11.90 -72.94
CA SER A 176 -16.82 11.64 -73.49
C SER A 176 -17.70 12.88 -73.68
N ALA A 177 -17.37 14.02 -73.07
CA ALA A 177 -18.13 15.26 -73.20
C ALA A 177 -17.94 15.92 -74.58
N ASP A 178 -18.92 16.66 -75.08
CA ASP A 178 -18.78 17.44 -76.32
C ASP A 178 -17.89 18.69 -76.13
N SER A 179 -17.38 19.28 -77.22
CA SER A 179 -16.40 20.39 -77.16
C SER A 179 -16.85 21.57 -76.29
N GLN A 180 -18.14 21.91 -76.29
CA GLN A 180 -18.71 22.98 -75.45
C GLN A 180 -18.68 22.58 -73.95
N GLN A 181 -19.13 21.37 -73.62
CA GLN A 181 -19.14 20.83 -72.26
C GLN A 181 -17.72 20.65 -71.69
N LYS A 182 -16.72 20.34 -72.52
CA LYS A 182 -15.31 20.30 -72.10
C LYS A 182 -14.78 21.66 -71.65
N SER A 183 -15.32 22.77 -72.16
CA SER A 183 -14.96 24.11 -71.69
C SER A 183 -15.51 24.35 -70.29
N ASP A 184 -16.80 24.09 -70.09
CA ASP A 184 -17.50 24.31 -68.83
C ASP A 184 -16.93 23.42 -67.71
N ILE A 185 -16.59 22.16 -68.01
CA ILE A 185 -15.96 21.23 -67.05
C ILE A 185 -14.57 21.73 -66.64
N ARG A 186 -13.76 22.25 -67.57
CA ARG A 186 -12.42 22.77 -67.25
C ARG A 186 -12.49 24.02 -66.38
N GLU A 187 -13.44 24.89 -66.63
CA GLU A 187 -13.66 26.09 -65.82
C GLU A 187 -14.15 25.73 -64.41
N ALA A 188 -15.08 24.77 -64.29
CA ALA A 188 -15.53 24.25 -63.00
C ALA A 188 -14.38 23.58 -62.22
N LEU A 189 -13.52 22.79 -62.87
CA LEU A 189 -12.34 22.20 -62.24
C LEU A 189 -11.33 23.25 -61.78
N LYS A 190 -11.15 24.33 -62.55
CA LYS A 190 -10.28 25.45 -62.17
C LYS A 190 -10.82 26.20 -60.96
N LEU A 191 -12.14 26.45 -60.92
CA LEU A 191 -12.80 27.09 -59.78
C LEU A 191 -12.70 26.21 -58.53
N LEU A 192 -12.91 24.90 -58.66
CA LEU A 192 -12.76 23.95 -57.55
C LEU A 192 -11.32 23.88 -57.04
N GLY A 193 -10.33 23.89 -57.94
CA GLY A 193 -8.92 23.96 -57.58
C GLY A 193 -8.56 25.22 -56.82
N GLN A 194 -9.05 26.39 -57.27
CA GLN A 194 -8.89 27.65 -56.54
C GLN A 194 -9.55 27.62 -55.15
N PHE A 195 -10.75 27.02 -55.04
CA PHE A 195 -11.45 26.89 -53.77
C PHE A 195 -10.72 25.96 -52.77
N GLN A 196 -10.20 24.82 -53.24
CA GLN A 196 -9.39 23.91 -52.41
C GLN A 196 -8.09 24.58 -51.92
N GLN A 197 -7.43 25.33 -52.80
CA GLN A 197 -6.22 26.05 -52.45
C GLN A 197 -6.50 27.12 -51.39
N GLN A 198 -7.58 27.88 -51.55
CA GLN A 198 -8.01 28.89 -50.58
C GLN A 198 -8.40 28.30 -49.22
N GLN A 199 -9.05 27.13 -49.19
CA GLN A 199 -9.30 26.42 -47.92
C GLN A 199 -8.02 25.90 -47.27
N GLY A 200 -7.08 25.37 -48.05
CA GLY A 200 -5.79 24.91 -47.54
C GLY A 200 -4.95 26.04 -46.93
N ASP A 201 -4.96 27.21 -47.57
CA ASP A 201 -4.26 28.39 -47.08
C ASP A 201 -4.90 28.94 -45.80
N ASN A 202 -6.24 28.97 -45.72
CA ASN A 202 -6.96 29.37 -44.51
C ASN A 202 -6.70 28.41 -43.34
N ALA A 203 -6.74 27.09 -43.56
CA ALA A 203 -6.48 26.09 -42.52
C ALA A 203 -5.03 26.17 -41.99
N ARG A 204 -4.06 26.49 -42.87
CA ARG A 204 -2.68 26.73 -42.46
C ARG A 204 -2.53 28.00 -41.64
N ALA A 205 -3.17 29.10 -42.06
CA ALA A 205 -3.15 30.35 -41.33
C ALA A 205 -3.76 30.19 -39.92
N ASP A 206 -4.86 29.45 -39.80
CA ASP A 206 -5.49 29.15 -38.51
C ASP A 206 -4.58 28.29 -37.61
N ALA A 207 -3.92 27.26 -38.17
CA ALA A 207 -2.97 26.45 -37.42
C ALA A 207 -1.76 27.26 -36.92
N GLU A 208 -1.21 28.15 -37.75
CA GLU A 208 -0.13 29.05 -37.35
C GLU A 208 -0.56 30.01 -36.25
N LEU A 209 -1.78 30.54 -36.31
CA LEU A 209 -2.37 31.39 -35.27
C LEU A 209 -2.47 30.65 -33.92
N VAL A 210 -2.94 29.41 -33.93
CA VAL A 210 -3.06 28.58 -32.71
C VAL A 210 -1.67 28.26 -32.13
N LEU A 211 -0.71 27.88 -32.97
CA LEU A 211 0.66 27.60 -32.54
C LEU A 211 1.33 28.84 -31.94
N LYS A 212 1.16 30.01 -32.56
CA LYS A 212 1.68 31.28 -32.05
C LYS A 212 1.03 31.66 -30.71
N SER A 213 -0.28 31.43 -30.56
CA SER A 213 -1.00 31.64 -29.30
C SER A 213 -0.47 30.73 -28.18
N GLN A 214 -0.24 29.43 -28.46
CA GLN A 214 0.33 28.51 -27.49
C GLN A 214 1.77 28.88 -27.11
N ALA A 215 2.60 29.24 -28.08
CA ALA A 215 3.98 29.66 -27.85
C ALA A 215 4.04 30.93 -26.97
N GLN A 216 3.16 31.91 -27.22
CA GLN A 216 3.05 33.12 -26.41
C GLN A 216 2.60 32.82 -24.97
N GLY A 217 1.63 31.93 -24.79
CA GLY A 217 1.19 31.50 -23.46
C GLY A 217 2.29 30.79 -22.67
N HIS A 218 3.11 29.96 -23.34
CA HIS A 218 4.27 29.32 -22.73
C HIS A 218 5.37 30.32 -22.34
N ALA A 219 5.69 31.29 -23.20
CA ALA A 219 6.67 32.33 -22.89
C ALA A 219 6.27 33.14 -21.66
N GLN A 220 5.01 33.57 -21.57
CA GLN A 220 4.50 34.32 -20.41
C GLN A 220 4.57 33.51 -19.11
N ARG A 221 4.27 32.21 -19.16
CA ARG A 221 4.38 31.34 -17.97
C ARG A 221 5.83 31.14 -17.52
N MET A 222 6.77 31.06 -18.46
CA MET A 222 8.21 30.95 -18.17
C MET A 222 8.78 32.25 -17.60
N ASP A 223 8.35 33.41 -18.12
CA ASP A 223 8.74 34.70 -17.56
C ASP A 223 8.22 34.85 -16.13
N ILE A 224 6.94 34.52 -15.87
CA ILE A 224 6.37 34.56 -14.51
C ILE A 224 7.09 33.59 -13.57
N SER A 225 7.38 32.37 -14.01
CA SER A 225 8.07 31.39 -13.15
C SER A 225 9.51 31.81 -12.85
N SER A 226 10.23 32.38 -13.82
CA SER A 226 11.59 32.89 -13.62
C SER A 226 11.63 34.08 -12.63
N ILE A 227 10.66 34.98 -12.71
CA ILE A 227 10.52 36.10 -11.76
C ILE A 227 10.23 35.58 -10.36
N LEU A 228 9.32 34.61 -10.22
CA LEU A 228 8.97 34.00 -8.94
C LEU A 228 10.18 33.29 -8.32
N GLN A 229 10.95 32.57 -9.14
CA GLN A 229 12.14 31.85 -8.69
C GLN A 229 13.26 32.80 -8.26
N ASN A 230 13.48 33.90 -8.98
CA ASN A 230 14.41 34.95 -8.56
C ASN A 230 14.00 35.60 -7.23
N GLN A 231 12.70 35.79 -6.98
CA GLN A 231 12.21 36.32 -5.70
C GLN A 231 12.46 35.34 -4.54
N LEU A 232 12.28 34.04 -4.76
CA LEU A 232 12.54 33.01 -3.76
C LEU A 232 14.04 32.84 -3.47
N SER A 233 14.90 32.93 -4.48
CA SER A 233 16.36 32.87 -4.33
C SER A 233 16.94 34.10 -3.64
N ASN A 234 16.41 35.31 -3.90
CA ASN A 234 16.84 36.53 -3.19
C ASN A 234 16.46 36.50 -1.70
N ASN A 235 15.34 35.88 -1.34
CA ASN A 235 14.93 35.73 0.06
C ASN A 235 15.78 34.71 0.85
N HIS A 236 16.44 33.77 0.19
CA HIS A 236 17.33 32.79 0.84
C HIS A 236 18.78 33.25 0.97
N SER A 237 19.20 34.32 0.29
CA SER A 237 20.57 34.86 0.39
C SER A 237 20.73 36.01 1.40
N SER A 238 19.66 36.35 2.14
CA SER A 238 19.64 37.46 3.11
C SER A 238 19.36 37.01 4.55
N ASN A 239 19.64 35.74 4.90
CA ASN A 239 19.56 35.24 6.28
C ASN A 239 20.84 34.50 6.67
#